data_AF-A0A7S9L1D3-F1
#
_entry.id   AF-A0A7S9L1D3-F1
#
_cell.length_a   1.000
_cell.length_b   1.000
_cell.length_c   1.000
_cell.angle_alpha   90.00
_cell.angle_beta   90.00
_cell.angle_gamma   90.00
#
_symmetry.space_group_name_H-M   'P 1'
#
loop_
_entity.id
_entity.type
_entity.pdbx_description
1 polymer ?
#
loop_
_entity_poly.entity_id
_entity_poly.type
_entity_poly.pdbx_seq_one_letter_code
_entity_poly.pdbx_strand_id
1 'polypeptide(L)'
;MIELDFFYPLNDPNALAYQLICFDTKACWKILLDGELLGSFEKQNNAWKKLTGEWVNDDFIVAAGNLIDAQAYNRLPNEICTRWEKQIAEVIAESDHSYLVICKADINFAAFTKIFSRFIPGLLKDEWEITFKIYSHDFNEDLELVTRMDLRRERAFY
;
A
#
# COMPACT_ATOMS: atom_id res chain seq x y z
N MET A 1 -8.20 2.14 -7.18
CA MET A 1 -7.45 1.75 -8.39
C MET A 1 -6.02 2.22 -8.21
N ILE A 2 -5.06 1.31 -8.35
CA ILE A 2 -3.62 1.56 -8.32
C ILE A 2 -3.07 1.26 -9.72
N GLU A 3 -2.21 2.13 -10.22
CA GLU A 3 -1.56 1.98 -11.51
C GLU A 3 -0.06 2.23 -11.34
N LEU A 4 0.77 1.33 -11.86
CA LEU A 4 2.23 1.45 -11.81
C LEU A 4 2.82 1.24 -13.20
N ASP A 5 3.76 2.10 -13.56
CA ASP A 5 4.63 1.89 -14.72
C ASP A 5 5.74 0.90 -14.36
N PHE A 6 5.83 -0.18 -15.13
CA PHE A 6 6.82 -1.23 -14.96
C PHE A 6 7.67 -1.38 -16.22
N PHE A 7 8.95 -1.05 -16.11
CA PHE A 7 9.90 -1.17 -17.20
C PHE A 7 10.57 -2.54 -17.16
N TYR A 8 10.45 -3.30 -18.25
CA TYR A 8 11.04 -4.63 -18.35
C TYR A 8 11.58 -4.93 -19.76
N PRO A 9 12.75 -5.58 -19.91
CA PRO A 9 13.63 -6.12 -18.86
C PRO A 9 14.27 -5.05 -17.96
N LEU A 10 14.54 -5.39 -16.70
CA LEU A 10 15.16 -4.47 -15.75
C LEU A 10 16.58 -4.09 -16.19
N ASN A 11 16.95 -2.82 -16.03
CA ASN A 11 18.26 -2.25 -16.40
C ASN A 11 18.58 -2.33 -17.90
N ASP A 12 17.58 -2.50 -18.76
CA ASP A 12 17.73 -2.41 -20.22
C ASP A 12 17.30 -1.01 -20.71
N PRO A 13 18.14 -0.27 -21.44
CA PRO A 13 17.74 1.01 -22.06
C PRO A 13 16.63 0.87 -23.11
N ASN A 14 16.39 -0.33 -23.64
CA ASN A 14 15.30 -0.65 -24.55
C ASN A 14 14.14 -1.37 -23.86
N ALA A 15 14.05 -1.29 -22.53
CA ALA A 15 12.94 -1.85 -21.77
C ALA A 15 11.59 -1.32 -22.28
N LEU A 16 10.62 -2.22 -22.37
CA LEU A 16 9.24 -1.85 -22.68
C LEU A 16 8.55 -1.37 -21.40
N ALA A 17 7.66 -0.39 -21.54
CA ALA A 17 6.86 0.15 -20.45
C ALA A 17 5.52 -0.60 -20.38
N TYR A 18 5.36 -1.42 -19.35
CA TYR A 18 4.11 -2.12 -19.04
C TYR A 18 3.34 -1.32 -18.01
N GLN A 19 2.00 -1.36 -18.08
CA GLN A 19 1.14 -0.83 -17.04
C GLN A 19 0.65 -1.98 -16.15
N LEU A 20 0.91 -1.87 -14.85
CA LEU A 20 0.38 -2.77 -13.83
C LEU A 20 -0.81 -2.11 -13.17
N ILE A 21 -2.01 -2.67 -13.34
CA ILE A 21 -3.25 -2.06 -12.85
C ILE A 21 -3.93 -2.99 -11.86
N CYS A 22 -4.27 -2.45 -10.69
CA CYS A 22 -5.09 -3.12 -9.69
C CYS A 22 -6.33 -2.29 -9.40
N PHE A 23 -7.51 -2.82 -9.71
CA PHE A 23 -8.76 -2.08 -9.50
C PHE A 23 -9.15 -1.97 -8.01
N ASP A 24 -8.83 -3.00 -7.23
CA ASP A 24 -9.12 -3.13 -5.79
C ASP A 24 -7.93 -3.84 -5.13
N THR A 25 -7.50 -3.42 -3.94
CA THR A 25 -6.33 -3.97 -3.24
C THR A 25 -6.47 -5.45 -2.86
N LYS A 26 -7.67 -6.01 -2.90
CA LYS A 26 -7.92 -7.47 -2.76
C LYS A 26 -8.02 -8.21 -4.10
N ALA A 27 -7.90 -7.53 -5.23
CA ALA A 27 -8.04 -8.10 -6.56
C ALA A 27 -6.70 -8.49 -7.21
N CYS A 28 -6.80 -9.24 -8.31
CA CYS A 28 -5.65 -9.58 -9.15
C CYS A 28 -5.14 -8.35 -9.91
N TRP A 29 -3.82 -8.27 -10.05
CA TRP A 29 -3.14 -7.28 -10.86
C TRP A 29 -3.24 -7.65 -12.34
N LYS A 30 -3.46 -6.65 -13.19
CA LYS A 30 -3.50 -6.76 -14.65
C LYS A 30 -2.20 -6.22 -15.24
N ILE A 31 -1.70 -6.87 -16.28
CA ILE A 31 -0.51 -6.46 -17.02
C ILE A 31 -0.96 -5.98 -18.38
N LEU A 32 -0.68 -4.72 -18.72
CA LEU A 32 -0.99 -4.14 -20.02
C LEU A 32 0.28 -3.66 -20.72
N LEU A 33 0.26 -3.67 -22.05
CA LEU A 33 1.26 -3.02 -22.91
C LEU A 33 0.51 -2.31 -24.02
N ASP A 34 0.75 -1.01 -24.22
CA ASP A 34 0.05 -0.18 -25.21
C ASP A 34 -1.49 -0.30 -25.15
N GLY A 35 -2.03 -0.48 -23.94
CA GLY A 35 -3.47 -0.65 -23.67
C GLY A 35 -4.02 -2.07 -23.90
N GLU A 36 -3.20 -3.02 -24.37
CA GLU A 36 -3.59 -4.42 -24.55
C GLU A 36 -3.36 -5.23 -23.26
N LEU A 37 -4.36 -6.00 -22.83
CA LEU A 37 -4.25 -6.89 -21.67
C LEU A 37 -3.43 -8.14 -22.01
N LEU A 38 -2.24 -8.24 -21.44
CA LEU A 38 -1.32 -9.36 -21.67
C LEU A 38 -1.50 -10.51 -20.66
N GLY A 39 -1.99 -10.20 -19.45
CA GLY A 39 -2.11 -11.21 -18.41
C GLY A 39 -2.55 -10.66 -17.06
N SER A 40 -2.54 -11.55 -16.06
CA SER A 40 -2.86 -11.18 -14.69
C SER A 40 -2.14 -12.07 -13.69
N PHE A 41 -1.94 -11.53 -12.50
CA PHE A 41 -1.21 -12.18 -11.41
C PHE A 41 -1.69 -11.67 -10.05
N GLU A 42 -1.43 -12.44 -9.00
CA GLU A 42 -1.83 -12.07 -7.64
C GLU A 42 -0.86 -12.64 -6.60
N LYS A 43 -0.93 -12.13 -5.37
CA LYS A 43 -0.12 -12.61 -4.26
C LYS A 43 -0.87 -13.71 -3.51
N GLN A 44 -0.41 -14.96 -3.61
CA GLN A 44 -0.93 -16.10 -2.86
C GLN A 44 0.14 -16.65 -1.92
N ASN A 45 -0.19 -16.85 -0.64
CA ASN A 45 0.74 -17.41 0.36
C ASN A 45 2.10 -16.68 0.37
N ASN A 46 2.05 -15.35 0.30
CA ASN A 46 3.22 -14.47 0.26
C ASN A 46 4.13 -14.62 -0.98
N ALA A 47 3.65 -15.26 -2.05
CA ALA A 47 4.35 -15.36 -3.34
C ALA A 47 3.48 -14.82 -4.48
N TRP A 48 4.09 -14.04 -5.37
CA TRP A 48 3.43 -13.59 -6.59
C TRP A 48 3.29 -14.74 -7.58
N LYS A 49 2.08 -14.95 -8.08
CA LYS A 49 1.76 -16.04 -9.00
C LYS A 49 0.99 -15.53 -10.20
N LYS A 50 1.41 -16.01 -11.37
CA LYS A 50 0.67 -15.82 -12.61
C LYS A 50 -0.67 -16.53 -12.55
N LEU A 51 -1.72 -15.84 -13.00
CA LEU A 51 -3.04 -16.41 -13.24
C LEU A 51 -3.27 -16.62 -14.74
N THR A 52 -2.96 -15.62 -15.56
CA THR A 52 -3.14 -15.65 -17.01
C THR A 52 -1.99 -14.94 -17.73
N GLY A 53 -1.79 -15.28 -19.02
CA GLY A 53 -0.76 -14.68 -19.89
C GLY A 53 0.35 -15.67 -20.24
N GLU A 54 0.33 -16.22 -21.45
CA GLU A 54 1.31 -17.24 -21.84
C GLU A 54 2.74 -16.70 -21.95
N TRP A 55 2.88 -15.48 -22.47
CA TRP A 55 4.17 -14.80 -22.64
C TRP A 55 4.82 -14.35 -21.33
N VAL A 56 4.02 -14.11 -20.28
CA VAL A 56 4.51 -13.64 -18.99
C VAL A 56 5.21 -14.79 -18.27
N ASN A 57 6.53 -14.71 -18.11
CA ASN A 57 7.33 -15.72 -17.40
C ASN A 57 7.43 -15.41 -15.90
N ASP A 58 7.96 -16.37 -15.13
CA ASP A 58 8.06 -16.22 -13.68
C ASP A 58 9.00 -15.07 -13.27
N ASP A 59 10.07 -14.82 -14.03
CA ASP A 59 11.00 -13.71 -13.78
C ASP A 59 10.31 -12.35 -13.88
N PHE A 60 9.44 -12.17 -14.89
CA PHE A 60 8.60 -10.98 -15.03
C PHE A 60 7.69 -10.83 -13.81
N ILE A 61 7.00 -11.89 -13.40
CA ILE A 61 6.08 -11.86 -12.26
C ILE A 61 6.81 -11.50 -10.96
N VAL A 62 7.98 -12.07 -10.74
CA VAL A 62 8.82 -11.76 -9.57
C VAL A 62 9.26 -10.31 -9.60
N ALA A 63 9.74 -9.81 -10.74
CA ALA A 63 10.17 -8.42 -10.89
C ALA A 63 9.02 -7.42 -10.68
N ALA A 64 7.88 -7.66 -11.32
CA ALA A 64 6.67 -6.85 -11.17
C ALA A 64 6.13 -6.88 -9.72
N GLY A 65 6.11 -8.07 -9.12
CA GLY A 65 5.70 -8.26 -7.73
C GLY A 65 6.61 -7.56 -6.73
N ASN A 66 7.93 -7.56 -6.99
CA ASN A 66 8.90 -6.83 -6.18
C ASN A 66 8.70 -5.30 -6.30
N LEU A 67 8.39 -4.79 -7.49
CA LEU A 67 8.04 -3.38 -7.67
C LEU A 67 6.81 -3.03 -6.84
N ILE A 68 5.75 -3.85 -6.91
CA ILE A 68 4.52 -3.69 -6.13
C ILE A 68 4.81 -3.72 -4.62
N ASP A 69 5.59 -4.69 -4.14
CA ASP A 69 5.97 -4.82 -2.73
C ASP A 69 6.90 -3.70 -2.22
N ALA A 70 7.63 -3.05 -3.14
CA ALA A 70 8.48 -1.92 -2.83
C ALA A 70 7.69 -0.60 -2.68
N GLN A 71 6.48 -0.52 -3.23
CA GLN A 71 5.64 0.66 -3.06
C GLN A 71 5.23 0.83 -1.59
N ALA A 72 5.24 2.08 -1.13
CA ALA A 72 4.96 2.44 0.26
C ALA A 72 3.58 1.95 0.73
N TYR A 73 2.59 1.87 -0.16
CA TYR A 73 1.23 1.40 0.16
C TYR A 73 1.16 -0.05 0.67
N ASN A 74 2.12 -0.92 0.31
CA ASN A 74 2.15 -2.30 0.81
C ASN A 74 2.87 -2.44 2.16
N ARG A 75 3.72 -1.47 2.50
CA ARG A 75 4.51 -1.51 3.74
C ARG A 75 3.83 -0.75 4.87
N LEU A 76 3.26 0.41 4.57
CA LEU A 76 2.66 1.28 5.58
C LEU A 76 1.53 0.61 6.39
N PRO A 77 0.57 -0.13 5.79
CA PRO A 77 -0.44 -0.87 6.55
C PRO A 77 0.18 -1.89 7.52
N ASN A 78 1.18 -2.65 7.06
CA ASN A 78 1.87 -3.64 7.88
C ASN A 78 2.71 -2.99 9.00
N GLU A 79 3.39 -1.88 8.72
CA GLU A 79 4.14 -1.10 9.70
C GLU A 79 3.20 -0.53 10.78
N ILE A 80 2.03 0.00 10.39
CA ILE A 80 0.99 0.48 11.30
C ILE A 80 0.45 -0.67 12.16
N CYS A 81 0.03 -1.79 11.55
CA CYS A 81 -0.46 -2.96 12.27
C CYS A 81 0.57 -3.49 13.27
N THR A 82 1.84 -3.60 12.88
CA THR A 82 2.92 -4.07 13.77
C THR A 82 3.14 -3.12 14.94
N ARG A 83 3.15 -1.80 14.68
CA ARG A 83 3.42 -0.79 15.71
C ARG A 83 2.31 -0.68 16.75
N TRP A 84 1.06 -0.83 16.32
CA TRP A 84 -0.13 -0.72 17.15
C TRP A 84 -0.90 -2.05 17.23
N GLU A 85 -0.19 -3.18 17.31
CA GLU A 85 -0.78 -4.53 17.30
C GLU A 85 -1.85 -4.71 18.39
N LYS A 86 -1.72 -4.02 19.53
CA LYS A 86 -2.70 -4.10 20.63
C LYS A 86 -3.94 -3.23 20.41
N GLN A 87 -3.89 -2.27 19.50
CA GLN A 87 -4.95 -1.28 19.29
C GLN A 87 -5.65 -1.42 17.93
N ILE A 88 -4.94 -1.85 16.91
CA ILE A 88 -5.43 -1.93 15.52
C ILE A 88 -5.71 -3.39 15.17
N ALA A 89 -6.90 -3.62 14.63
CA ALA A 89 -7.32 -4.92 14.11
C ALA A 89 -6.85 -5.10 12.67
N GLU A 90 -7.03 -4.08 11.84
CA GLU A 90 -6.70 -4.12 10.41
C GLU A 90 -6.39 -2.72 9.88
N VAL A 91 -5.50 -2.66 8.89
CA VAL A 91 -5.29 -1.47 8.06
C VAL A 91 -5.43 -1.88 6.61
N ILE A 92 -6.31 -1.20 5.87
CA ILE A 92 -6.58 -1.49 4.48
C ILE A 92 -6.16 -0.27 3.66
N ALA A 93 -5.29 -0.45 2.67
CA ALA A 93 -5.04 0.57 1.67
C ALA A 93 -6.25 0.62 0.72
N GLU A 94 -6.92 1.77 0.64
CA GLU A 94 -8.00 2.02 -0.33
C GLU A 94 -7.42 2.58 -1.64
N SER A 95 -6.35 3.37 -1.55
CA SER A 95 -5.59 3.93 -2.66
C SER A 95 -4.20 4.38 -2.18
N ASP A 96 -3.38 4.93 -3.08
CA ASP A 96 -2.04 5.45 -2.75
C ASP A 96 -2.07 6.58 -1.71
N HIS A 97 -3.22 7.26 -1.56
CA HIS A 97 -3.41 8.40 -0.65
C HIS A 97 -4.52 8.17 0.39
N SER A 98 -5.09 6.96 0.50
CA SER A 98 -6.19 6.70 1.44
C SER A 98 -6.07 5.34 2.10
N TYR A 99 -6.17 5.33 3.43
CA TYR A 99 -6.11 4.15 4.27
C TYR A 99 -7.30 4.09 5.22
N LEU A 100 -7.86 2.91 5.37
CA LEU A 100 -8.84 2.56 6.38
C LEU A 100 -8.14 1.90 7.56
N VAL A 101 -8.39 2.37 8.79
CA VAL A 101 -7.82 1.82 10.02
C VAL A 101 -8.96 1.36 10.91
N ILE A 102 -9.02 0.06 11.21
CA ILE A 102 -10.04 -0.53 12.07
C ILE A 102 -9.42 -0.86 13.42
N CYS A 103 -9.99 -0.33 14.49
CA CYS A 103 -9.52 -0.55 15.85
C CYS A 103 -10.01 -1.89 16.42
N LYS A 104 -9.27 -2.46 17.38
CA LYS A 104 -9.71 -3.60 18.19
C LYS A 104 -10.79 -3.19 19.19
N ALA A 105 -11.55 -4.17 19.67
CA ALA A 105 -12.48 -3.97 20.78
C ALA A 105 -11.74 -3.52 22.05
N ASP A 106 -12.47 -2.87 22.96
CA ASP A 106 -12.00 -2.45 24.29
C ASP A 106 -10.84 -1.43 24.32
N ILE A 107 -10.55 -0.77 23.19
CA ILE A 107 -9.61 0.35 23.18
C ILE A 107 -10.33 1.65 23.52
N ASN A 108 -9.61 2.59 24.14
CA ASN A 108 -10.08 3.96 24.25
C ASN A 108 -9.83 4.68 22.92
N PHE A 109 -10.87 4.78 22.08
CA PHE A 109 -10.79 5.34 20.73
C PHE A 109 -10.23 6.78 20.72
N ALA A 110 -10.75 7.65 21.58
CA ALA A 110 -10.30 9.04 21.69
C ALA A 110 -8.82 9.16 22.12
N ALA A 111 -8.36 8.32 23.06
CA ALA A 111 -6.96 8.32 23.47
C ALA A 111 -6.05 7.79 22.35
N PHE A 112 -6.47 6.72 21.67
CA PHE A 112 -5.73 6.13 20.58
C PHE A 112 -5.58 7.10 19.40
N THR A 113 -6.67 7.69 18.91
CA THR A 113 -6.64 8.64 17.78
C THR A 113 -5.76 9.86 18.04
N LYS A 114 -5.75 10.36 19.28
CA LYS A 114 -4.85 11.45 19.70
C LYS A 114 -3.37 11.06 19.69
N ILE A 115 -3.05 9.81 20.03
CA ILE A 115 -1.69 9.28 19.91
C ILE A 115 -1.36 9.07 18.43
N PHE A 116 -2.23 8.36 17.70
CA PHE A 116 -2.06 8.02 16.29
C PHE A 116 -1.74 9.26 15.45
N SER A 117 -2.57 10.32 15.56
CA SER A 117 -2.38 11.58 14.84
C SER A 117 -1.05 12.29 15.09
N ARG A 118 -0.44 12.11 16.27
CA ARG A 118 0.87 12.68 16.59
C ARG A 118 2.05 11.88 16.05
N PHE A 119 1.87 10.58 15.83
CA PHE A 119 2.94 9.68 15.45
C PHE A 119 2.96 9.37 13.96
N ILE A 120 1.80 9.29 13.32
CA ILE A 120 1.69 8.94 11.91
C ILE A 120 2.49 9.84 10.97
N PRO A 121 2.60 11.18 11.17
CA PRO A 121 3.36 12.04 10.25
C PRO A 121 4.85 11.70 10.20
N GLY A 122 5.40 11.12 11.26
CA GLY A 122 6.80 10.69 11.32
C GLY A 122 7.04 9.27 10.78
N LEU A 123 5.98 8.54 10.44
CA LEU A 123 6.05 7.22 9.79
C LEU A 123 5.92 7.36 8.26
N LEU A 124 5.26 8.42 7.79
CA LEU A 124 5.13 8.72 6.37
C LEU A 124 6.51 9.04 5.78
N LYS A 125 6.80 8.42 4.62
CA LYS A 125 8.02 8.66 3.83
C LYS A 125 7.75 9.51 2.59
N ASP A 126 6.47 9.65 2.25
CA ASP A 126 6.03 10.36 1.05
C ASP A 126 5.67 11.81 1.40
N GLU A 127 6.06 12.74 0.52
CA GLU A 127 5.78 14.17 0.68
C GLU A 127 4.31 14.53 0.47
N TRP A 128 3.51 13.60 -0.06
CA TRP A 128 2.11 13.79 -0.40
C TRP A 128 1.18 13.68 0.81
N GLU A 129 0.01 14.30 0.72
CA GLU A 129 -1.05 14.14 1.72
C GLU A 129 -1.65 12.74 1.65
N ILE A 130 -1.87 12.16 2.82
CA ILE A 130 -2.46 10.85 3.02
C ILE A 130 -3.65 11.01 3.98
N THR A 131 -4.77 10.43 3.59
CA THR A 131 -6.00 10.38 4.38
C THR A 131 -6.11 9.05 5.11
N PHE A 132 -6.31 9.10 6.42
CA PHE A 132 -6.62 7.95 7.27
C PHE A 132 -8.05 8.05 7.78
N LYS A 133 -8.90 7.10 7.41
CA LYS A 133 -10.24 6.92 7.99
C LYS A 133 -10.15 5.90 9.11
N ILE A 134 -10.31 6.33 10.34
CA ILE A 134 -10.11 5.51 11.54
C ILE A 134 -11.48 5.19 12.13
N TYR A 135 -11.77 3.91 12.35
CA TYR A 135 -13.05 3.43 12.91
C TYR A 135 -12.84 2.67 14.21
N SER A 136 -13.78 2.81 15.15
CA SER A 136 -13.92 1.91 16.29
C SER A 136 -14.30 0.50 15.83
N HIS A 137 -14.10 -0.50 16.69
CA HIS A 137 -14.42 -1.90 16.38
C HIS A 137 -15.88 -2.13 15.98
N ASP A 138 -16.80 -1.37 16.58
CA ASP A 138 -18.24 -1.45 16.33
C ASP A 138 -18.74 -0.42 15.31
N PHE A 139 -17.83 0.36 14.71
CA PHE A 139 -18.12 1.43 13.74
C PHE A 139 -19.06 2.53 14.29
N ASN A 140 -19.17 2.67 15.61
CA ASN A 140 -19.95 3.74 16.23
C ASN A 140 -19.18 5.06 16.37
N GLU A 141 -17.85 5.01 16.33
CA GLU A 141 -16.97 6.19 16.33
C GLU A 141 -16.05 6.16 15.11
N ASP A 142 -15.88 7.31 14.49
CA ASP A 142 -14.99 7.51 13.36
C ASP A 142 -14.20 8.82 13.46
N LEU A 143 -13.04 8.84 12.80
CA LEU A 143 -12.21 10.03 12.63
C LEU A 143 -11.52 9.99 11.27
N GLU A 144 -11.66 11.06 10.50
CA GLU A 144 -10.83 11.31 9.33
C GLU A 144 -9.62 12.15 9.71
N LEU A 145 -8.43 11.64 9.40
CA LEU A 145 -7.15 12.30 9.64
C LEU A 145 -6.42 12.49 8.31
N VAL A 146 -6.30 13.74 7.89
CA VAL A 146 -5.44 14.12 6.75
C VAL A 146 -4.09 14.56 7.29
N THR A 147 -3.02 13.93 6.81
CA THR A 147 -1.65 14.25 7.24
C THR A 147 -0.65 14.07 6.11
N ARG A 148 0.51 14.72 6.24
CA ARG A 148 1.67 14.54 5.36
C ARG A 148 2.91 14.27 6.19
N MET A 149 4.02 13.89 5.55
CA MET A 149 5.31 13.71 6.21
C MET A 149 5.74 14.95 7.01
N ASP A 150 6.25 14.74 8.23
CA ASP A 150 6.83 15.80 9.06
C ASP A 150 8.32 16.01 8.76
N LEU A 151 8.60 16.93 7.83
CA LEU A 151 9.96 17.32 7.38
C LEU A 151 10.86 17.86 8.51
N ARG A 152 10.33 18.13 9.72
CA ARG A 152 11.14 18.66 10.84
C ARG A 152 11.93 17.58 11.57
N ARG A 153 11.63 16.29 11.40
CA ARG A 153 12.32 15.18 12.11
C ARG A 153 13.56 14.63 11.41
N GLU A 154 13.79 14.93 10.13
CA GLU A 154 14.98 14.44 9.41
C GLU A 154 16.27 15.22 9.74
N ARG A 155 16.17 16.41 10.33
CA ARG A 155 17.34 17.23 10.68
C ARG A 155 18.03 16.86 12.01
N ALA A 156 17.63 15.77 12.65
CA ALA A 156 18.20 15.32 13.93
C ALA A 156 19.23 14.18 13.81
N PHE A 157 19.54 13.71 12.59
CA PHE A 157 20.47 12.60 12.35
C PHE A 157 21.64 12.94 11.43
N TYR A 158 21.98 14.23 11.27
CA TYR A 158 23.23 14.67 10.62
C TYR A 158 24.11 15.45 11.60
#